data_AF-A0ABD1CSU7-F1
#
_entry.id   AF-A0ABD1CSU7-F1
#
_cell.length_a   1.000
_cell.length_b   1.000
_cell.length_c   1.000
_cell.angle_alpha   90.00
_cell.angle_beta   90.00
_cell.angle_gamma   90.00
#
_symmetry.space_group_name_H-M   'P 1'
#
loop_
_entity.id
_entity.type
_entity.pdbx_description
1 polymer ?
#
loop_
_entity_poly.entity_id
_entity_poly.type
_entity_poly.pdbx_seq_one_letter_code
_entity_poly.pdbx_strand_id
1 'polypeptide(L)'
;MKATLPAVSKANCQQELGITLGESHLCAGSAKDGGDTCQGDSGGPLGYPARYNGVRFVQFGVTSFGRACGVGASVYTDVANLMDWILANMQA
;
A
#
# COMPACT_ATOMS: atom_id res chain seq x y z
N MET A 1 9.25 -10.94 8.94
CA MET A 1 8.29 -10.25 9.85
C MET A 1 7.04 -9.91 9.04
N LYS A 2 5.84 -9.81 9.64
CA LYS A 2 4.63 -9.38 8.94
C LYS A 2 3.80 -8.48 9.86
N ALA A 3 3.11 -7.50 9.28
CA ALA A 3 2.14 -6.66 9.96
C ALA A 3 0.79 -6.76 9.24
N THR A 4 -0.31 -6.68 9.99
CA THR A 4 -1.65 -6.56 9.40
C THR A 4 -2.06 -5.10 9.52
N LEU A 5 -2.46 -4.51 8.40
CA LEU A 5 -2.78 -3.09 8.32
C LEU A 5 -4.26 -2.94 7.97
N PRO A 6 -4.99 -2.03 8.64
CA PRO A 6 -6.34 -1.69 8.23
C PRO A 6 -6.32 -0.99 6.86
N ALA A 7 -7.33 -1.23 6.05
CA ALA A 7 -7.55 -0.47 4.83
C ALA A 7 -8.02 0.95 5.19
N VAL A 8 -7.49 1.96 4.51
CA VAL A 8 -7.92 3.35 4.70
C VAL A 8 -8.25 3.98 3.34
N SER A 9 -9.26 4.84 3.31
CA SER A 9 -9.60 5.55 2.08
C SER A 9 -8.50 6.55 1.73
N LYS A 10 -8.25 6.73 0.43
CA LYS A 10 -7.30 7.73 -0.07
C LYS A 10 -7.65 9.13 0.43
N ALA A 11 -8.94 9.47 0.52
CA ALA A 11 -9.39 10.77 1.03
C ALA A 11 -8.98 11.01 2.49
N ASN A 12 -9.21 10.03 3.37
CA ASN A 12 -8.82 10.14 4.77
C ASN A 12 -7.29 10.21 4.92
N CYS A 13 -6.57 9.42 4.14
CA CYS A 13 -5.11 9.43 4.11
C CYS A 13 -4.52 10.79 3.68
N GLN A 14 -5.07 11.40 2.62
CA GLN A 14 -4.70 12.76 2.20
C GLN A 14 -4.94 13.79 3.30
N GLN A 15 -6.11 13.73 3.95
CA GLN A 15 -6.46 14.62 5.04
C GLN A 15 -5.50 14.44 6.23
N GLU A 16 -5.19 13.21 6.58
CA GLU A 16 -4.30 12.87 7.69
C GLU A 16 -2.87 13.36 7.44
N LEU A 17 -2.35 13.12 6.23
CA LEU A 17 -0.98 13.44 5.85
C LEU A 17 -0.79 14.91 5.44
N GLY A 18 -1.87 15.60 5.03
CA GLY A 18 -1.80 16.98 4.53
C GLY A 18 -1.21 17.09 3.14
N ILE A 19 -1.38 16.08 2.29
CA ILE A 19 -0.84 16.00 0.93
C ILE A 19 -1.90 15.59 -0.08
N THR A 20 -1.67 15.89 -1.35
CA THR A 20 -2.48 15.39 -2.46
C THR A 20 -1.87 14.10 -3.01
N LEU A 21 -2.68 13.06 -3.12
CA LEU A 21 -2.29 11.76 -3.65
C LEU A 21 -2.83 11.57 -5.07
N GLY A 22 -1.96 11.12 -5.99
CA GLY A 22 -2.33 10.74 -7.36
C GLY A 22 -3.06 9.40 -7.45
N GLU A 23 -3.62 9.06 -8.60
CA GLU A 23 -4.36 7.80 -8.82
C GLU A 23 -3.52 6.54 -8.56
N SER A 24 -2.21 6.62 -8.79
CA SER A 24 -1.25 5.55 -8.53
C SER A 24 -0.87 5.37 -7.05
N HIS A 25 -1.60 5.98 -6.12
CA HIS A 25 -1.36 5.85 -4.68
C HIS A 25 -2.56 5.22 -3.98
N LEU A 26 -2.27 4.25 -3.11
CA LEU A 26 -3.18 3.70 -2.13
C LEU A 26 -2.67 3.98 -0.71
N CYS A 27 -3.51 3.75 0.28
CA CYS A 27 -3.10 3.85 1.67
C CYS A 27 -3.55 2.64 2.48
N ALA A 28 -2.75 2.31 3.48
CA ALA A 28 -3.07 1.32 4.50
C ALA A 28 -2.44 1.77 5.83
N GLY A 29 -2.98 1.28 6.94
CA GLY A 29 -2.61 1.76 8.25
C GLY A 29 -3.60 2.80 8.78
N SER A 30 -3.50 3.07 10.08
CA SER A 30 -4.40 3.96 10.81
C SER A 30 -3.72 4.39 12.09
N ALA A 31 -3.86 5.68 12.42
CA ALA A 31 -3.45 6.20 13.72
C ALA A 31 -4.21 5.57 14.90
N LYS A 32 -5.44 5.07 14.65
CA LYS A 32 -6.32 4.51 15.70
C LYS A 32 -6.05 3.04 15.99
N ASP A 33 -5.75 2.25 14.96
CA ASP A 33 -5.80 0.79 15.05
C ASP A 33 -4.41 0.14 15.06
N GLY A 34 -3.35 0.95 15.04
CA GLY A 34 -1.97 0.48 15.19
C GLY A 34 -1.55 -0.44 14.04
N GLY A 35 -0.96 0.15 13.01
CA GLY A 35 -0.35 -0.59 11.93
C GLY A 35 0.29 0.38 10.95
N ASP A 36 1.60 0.30 10.81
CA ASP A 36 2.36 1.16 9.92
C ASP A 36 3.61 0.40 9.43
N THR A 37 4.04 0.70 8.21
CA THR A 37 5.34 0.25 7.70
C THR A 37 6.45 1.08 8.34
N CYS A 38 7.55 0.43 8.71
CA CYS A 38 8.67 1.11 9.35
C CYS A 38 9.92 1.09 8.45
N GLN A 39 10.99 1.72 8.95
CA GLN A 39 12.31 1.71 8.33
C GLN A 39 12.72 0.27 8.00
N GLY A 40 13.06 0.03 6.74
CA GLY A 40 13.43 -1.29 6.21
C GLY A 40 12.33 -1.98 5.40
N ASP A 41 11.08 -1.51 5.45
CA ASP A 41 9.99 -2.06 4.62
C ASP A 41 9.87 -1.38 3.25
N SER A 42 10.64 -0.32 2.99
CA SER A 42 10.59 0.45 1.73
C SER A 42 10.77 -0.45 0.51
N GLY A 43 9.84 -0.38 -0.44
CA GLY A 43 9.80 -1.26 -1.61
C GLY A 43 9.20 -2.65 -1.35
N GLY A 44 8.86 -2.99 -0.11
CA GLY A 44 8.23 -4.25 0.26
C GLY A 44 6.77 -4.34 -0.17
N PRO A 45 6.22 -5.56 -0.33
CA PRO A 45 4.87 -5.77 -0.84
C PRO A 45 3.80 -5.53 0.22
N LEU A 46 2.72 -4.85 -0.17
CA LEU A 46 1.44 -4.91 0.51
C LEU A 46 0.52 -5.87 -0.27
N GLY A 47 -0.06 -6.85 0.41
CA GLY A 47 -0.95 -7.80 -0.23
C GLY A 47 -1.92 -8.45 0.73
N TYR A 48 -2.93 -9.12 0.17
CA TYR A 48 -3.89 -9.91 0.93
C TYR A 48 -4.30 -11.16 0.15
N PRO A 49 -4.79 -12.21 0.83
CA PRO A 49 -5.35 -13.39 0.17
C PRO A 49 -6.60 -13.03 -0.64
N ALA A 50 -6.54 -13.19 -1.96
CA ALA A 50 -7.64 -12.92 -2.87
C ALA A 50 -7.98 -14.17 -3.71
N ARG A 51 -9.21 -14.21 -4.25
CA ARG A 51 -9.68 -15.34 -5.08
C ARG A 51 -9.36 -15.07 -6.55
N TYR A 52 -8.35 -15.77 -7.06
CA TYR A 52 -7.96 -15.79 -8.47
C TYR A 52 -7.56 -17.23 -8.85
N ASN A 53 -8.50 -17.98 -9.45
CA ASN A 53 -8.34 -19.41 -9.73
C ASN A 53 -7.84 -20.20 -8.49
N GLY A 54 -8.53 -19.99 -7.36
CA GLY A 54 -8.13 -20.42 -6.03
C GLY A 54 -7.79 -19.24 -5.11
N VAL A 55 -7.51 -19.50 -3.84
CA VAL A 55 -7.02 -18.47 -2.91
C VAL A 55 -5.52 -18.30 -3.14
N ARG A 56 -5.11 -17.09 -3.48
CA ARG A 56 -3.70 -16.73 -3.71
C ARG A 56 -3.38 -15.45 -2.95
N PHE A 57 -2.15 -15.32 -2.49
CA PHE A 57 -1.67 -14.03 -2.00
C PHE A 57 -1.42 -13.14 -3.20
N VAL A 58 -2.07 -11.98 -3.25
CA VAL A 58 -1.94 -11.03 -4.35
C VAL A 58 -1.36 -9.74 -3.80
N GLN A 59 -0.37 -9.21 -4.50
CA GLN A 59 0.25 -7.93 -4.18
C GLN A 59 -0.58 -6.81 -4.79
N PHE A 60 -1.05 -5.90 -3.94
CA PHE A 60 -1.83 -4.73 -4.34
C PHE A 60 -1.05 -3.43 -4.18
N GLY A 61 0.00 -3.43 -3.36
CA GLY A 61 0.79 -2.25 -3.10
C GLY A 61 2.29 -2.49 -3.03
N VAL A 62 3.05 -1.42 -3.23
CA VAL A 62 4.49 -1.36 -2.93
C VAL A 62 4.71 -0.26 -1.90
N THR A 63 5.34 -0.59 -0.78
CA THR A 63 5.60 0.35 0.32
C THR A 63 6.40 1.54 -0.19
N SER A 64 5.88 2.75 0.01
CA SER A 64 6.47 3.98 -0.51
C SER A 64 6.94 4.89 0.64
N PHE A 65 6.02 5.60 1.29
CA PHE A 65 6.37 6.55 2.36
C PHE A 65 5.25 6.67 3.39
N GLY A 66 5.59 7.21 4.55
CA GLY A 66 4.68 7.49 5.65
C GLY A 66 5.28 8.58 6.54
N ARG A 67 4.65 8.88 7.68
CA ARG A 67 5.16 9.90 8.61
C ARG A 67 6.35 9.41 9.43
N ALA A 68 6.06 8.59 10.43
CA ALA A 68 7.02 8.05 11.38
C ALA A 68 6.52 6.67 11.78
N CYS A 69 7.45 5.74 12.02
CA CYS A 69 7.08 4.36 12.31
C CYS A 69 6.02 4.25 13.41
N GLY A 70 4.93 3.54 13.09
CA GLY A 70 3.85 3.29 14.02
C GLY A 70 2.87 4.46 14.14
N VAL A 71 2.93 5.44 13.23
CA VAL A 71 2.12 6.66 13.31
C VAL A 71 1.32 6.85 12.03
N GLY A 72 0.04 6.51 12.11
CA GLY A 72 -0.92 6.90 11.09
C GLY A 72 -1.02 5.95 9.91
N ALA A 73 -1.57 6.46 8.81
CA ALA A 73 -1.58 5.79 7.52
C ALA A 73 -0.23 5.95 6.78
N SER A 74 0.19 4.89 6.10
CA SER A 74 1.28 4.92 5.11
C SER A 74 0.72 4.85 3.69
N VAL A 75 1.51 5.37 2.75
CA VAL A 75 1.22 5.43 1.33
C VAL A 75 1.99 4.33 0.60
N TYR A 76 1.30 3.67 -0.32
CA TYR A 76 1.86 2.63 -1.17
C TYR A 76 1.54 2.94 -2.62
N THR A 77 2.39 2.48 -3.54
CA THR A 77 2.12 2.53 -4.97
C THR A 77 1.02 1.52 -5.32
N ASP A 78 -0.02 1.94 -6.05
CA ASP A 78 -1.12 1.10 -6.50
C ASP A 78 -0.68 0.22 -7.67
N VAL A 79 -0.44 -1.06 -7.37
CA VAL A 79 -0.01 -2.05 -8.37
C VAL A 79 -1.11 -2.26 -9.41
N ALA A 80 -2.39 -2.26 -9.01
CA ALA A 80 -3.49 -2.44 -9.95
C ALA A 80 -3.58 -1.30 -10.95
N ASN A 81 -3.36 -0.06 -10.50
CA ASN A 81 -3.33 1.12 -11.38
C ASN A 81 -2.14 1.09 -12.36
N LEU A 82 -1.02 0.45 -11.99
CA LEU A 82 0.19 0.38 -12.81
C LEU A 82 0.31 -0.90 -13.65
N MET A 83 -0.69 -1.78 -13.68
CA MET A 83 -0.58 -3.08 -14.35
C MET A 83 -0.25 -2.96 -15.85
N ASP A 84 -0.82 -1.99 -16.56
CA ASP A 84 -0.52 -1.79 -17.99
C ASP A 84 0.97 -1.45 -18.21
N TRP A 85 1.52 -0.57 -17.36
CA TRP A 85 2.94 -0.23 -17.40
C TRP A 85 3.82 -1.44 -17.04
N ILE A 86 3.44 -2.20 -16.01
CA ILE A 86 4.14 -3.43 -15.61
C ILE A 86 4.20 -4.41 -16.78
N LEU A 87 3.06 -4.70 -17.40
CA LEU A 87 2.96 -5.63 -18.53
C LEU A 87 3.75 -5.15 -19.75
N ALA A 88 3.76 -3.85 -20.03
CA ALA A 88 4.54 -3.28 -21.13
C ALA A 88 6.06 -3.35 -20.90
N ASN A 89 6.52 -3.44 -19.65
CA ASN A 89 7.95 -3.46 -19.30
C ASN A 89 8.47 -4.85 -18.89
N MET A 90 7.59 -5.85 -18.79
CA MET A 90 7.99 -7.24 -18.64
C MET A 90 8.33 -7.82 -20.02
N GLN A 91 9.62 -7.85 -20.36
CA GLN A 91 10.11 -8.62 -21.51
C GLN A 91 10.29 -10.08 -21.08
N ALA A 92 9.95 -11.01 -21.97
CA ALA A 92 10.21 -12.44 -21.80
C ALA A 92 11.69 -12.77 -22.03
#